data_AF-A0AAW0HFS5-F1
#
_entry.id   AF-A0AAW0HFS5-F1
#
_cell.length_a   1.000
_cell.length_b   1.000
_cell.length_c   1.000
_cell.angle_alpha   90.00
_cell.angle_beta   90.00
_cell.angle_gamma   90.00
#
_symmetry.space_group_name_H-M   'P 1'
#
loop_
_entity.id
_entity.type
_entity.pdbx_description
1 polymer ?
#
loop_
_entity_poly.entity_id
_entity_poly.type
_entity_poly.pdbx_seq_one_letter_code
_entity_poly.pdbx_strand_id
1 'polypeptide(L)'
;HWNQNLSSMCLCPTGSLSAMRFLTAVSMEQPEMLEKVSRELWMRIWSRDEDITESQSILAAAEKAGMSTEQAQHFLEKISTAQVKNKLKETTDAACNYGAFGLPTTVAHVDGKTYMLFGSDRMELLAYLLGKFRREVDGSCTYSPISQTLRFLKK
;
A
#
# COMPACT_ATOMS: atom_id res chain seq x y z
N HIS A 1 -20.30 -13.19 25.76
CA HIS A 1 -18.88 -13.50 25.98
C HIS A 1 -18.08 -12.78 24.88
N TRP A 2 -18.07 -11.44 24.95
CA TRP A 2 -17.30 -10.59 24.05
C TRP A 2 -15.94 -10.41 24.71
N ASN A 3 -14.92 -11.00 24.12
CA ASN A 3 -13.63 -11.22 24.74
C ASN A 3 -12.86 -9.91 24.94
N GLN A 4 -12.31 -9.72 26.13
CA GLN A 4 -11.75 -8.48 26.68
C GLN A 4 -10.36 -8.10 26.12
N ASN A 5 -10.11 -8.27 24.82
CA ASN A 5 -8.78 -8.02 24.22
C ASN A 5 -8.70 -6.77 23.32
N LEU A 6 -9.56 -5.77 23.53
CA LEU A 6 -9.45 -4.48 22.82
C LEU A 6 -8.73 -3.41 23.65
N SER A 7 -8.30 -3.72 24.88
CA SER A 7 -7.70 -2.75 25.80
C SER A 7 -6.19 -2.52 25.62
N SER A 8 -5.54 -3.07 24.59
CA SER A 8 -4.14 -2.76 24.26
C SER A 8 -3.94 -2.20 22.85
N MET A 9 -5.01 -1.92 22.09
CA MET A 9 -4.87 -1.30 20.78
C MET A 9 -4.62 0.21 20.96
N CYS A 10 -3.45 0.52 21.52
CA CYS A 10 -2.84 1.82 21.38
C CYS A 10 -2.70 2.04 19.87
N LEU A 11 -3.48 2.98 19.32
CA LEU A 11 -3.13 3.68 18.09
C LEU A 11 -1.61 3.83 18.11
N CYS A 12 -0.90 3.09 17.24
CA CYS A 12 0.54 2.87 17.37
C CYS A 12 1.23 4.14 17.90
N PRO A 13 1.76 4.12 19.14
CA PRO A 13 2.37 5.32 19.72
C PRO A 13 3.62 5.74 18.91
N THR A 14 4.06 4.87 18.01
CA THR A 14 5.15 4.99 17.07
C THR A 14 4.61 5.22 15.64
N GLY A 15 5.05 6.29 14.99
CA GLY A 15 4.66 6.61 13.61
C GLY A 15 5.35 5.72 12.56
N SER A 16 4.82 5.65 11.34
CA SER A 16 5.35 4.82 10.24
C SER A 16 6.37 5.51 9.34
N LEU A 17 6.94 6.66 9.75
CA LEU A 17 7.73 7.53 8.87
C LEU A 17 8.96 6.84 8.26
N SER A 18 9.72 6.09 9.07
CA SER A 18 10.90 5.35 8.60
C SER A 18 10.50 4.27 7.58
N ALA A 19 9.46 3.49 7.90
CA ALA A 19 8.92 2.45 7.02
C ALA A 19 8.42 3.03 5.68
N MET A 20 7.67 4.13 5.72
CA MET A 20 7.14 4.76 4.49
C MET A 20 8.24 5.37 3.62
N ARG A 21 9.30 5.93 4.22
CA ARG A 21 10.49 6.39 3.48
C ARG A 21 11.27 5.22 2.88
N PHE A 22 11.40 4.11 3.60
CA PHE A 22 11.99 2.89 3.06
C PHE A 22 11.22 2.39 1.84
N LEU A 23 9.88 2.25 1.95
CA LEU A 23 9.02 1.86 0.82
C LEU A 23 9.12 2.85 -0.34
N THR A 24 9.29 4.14 -0.06
CA THR A 24 9.52 5.16 -1.09
C THR A 24 10.83 4.90 -1.82
N ALA A 25 11.94 4.64 -1.12
CA ALA A 25 13.23 4.29 -1.74
C ALA A 25 13.12 3.03 -2.61
N VAL A 26 12.45 1.99 -2.10
CA VAL A 26 12.16 0.77 -2.87
C VAL A 26 11.33 1.07 -4.10
N SER A 27 10.30 1.92 -4.01
CA SER A 27 9.47 2.31 -5.15
C SER A 27 10.22 3.07 -6.25
N MET A 28 11.29 3.77 -5.89
CA MET A 28 12.08 4.58 -6.84
C MET A 28 13.06 3.74 -7.65
N GLU A 29 13.61 2.69 -7.06
CA GLU A 29 14.74 1.93 -7.63
C GLU A 29 14.41 0.47 -7.92
N GLN A 30 13.59 -0.17 -7.09
CA GLN A 30 13.26 -1.59 -7.19
C GLN A 30 11.75 -1.86 -7.00
N PRO A 31 10.91 -1.32 -7.89
CA PRO A 31 9.49 -1.24 -7.64
C PRO A 31 8.77 -2.59 -7.81
N GLU A 32 9.44 -3.65 -8.26
CA GLU A 32 8.95 -5.04 -8.25
C GLU A 32 8.94 -5.66 -6.85
N MET A 33 9.75 -5.14 -5.92
CA MET A 33 9.77 -5.59 -4.52
C MET A 33 8.79 -4.84 -3.63
N LEU A 34 8.25 -3.71 -4.10
CA LEU A 34 7.37 -2.83 -3.32
C LEU A 34 6.20 -3.57 -2.69
N GLU A 35 5.51 -4.43 -3.45
CA GLU A 35 4.36 -5.18 -2.94
C GLU A 35 4.77 -6.13 -1.80
N LYS A 36 5.84 -6.91 -2.00
CA LYS A 36 6.31 -7.90 -1.03
C LYS A 36 6.78 -7.25 0.26
N VAL A 37 7.57 -6.18 0.16
CA VAL A 37 8.08 -5.44 1.33
C VAL A 37 6.92 -4.75 2.08
N SER A 38 5.99 -4.13 1.36
CA SER A 38 4.80 -3.51 1.98
C SER A 38 3.99 -4.54 2.75
N ARG A 39 3.80 -5.74 2.18
CA ARG A 39 3.11 -6.86 2.81
C ARG A 39 3.83 -7.32 4.08
N GLU A 40 5.15 -7.48 4.06
CA GLU A 40 5.87 -7.90 5.26
C GLU A 40 5.85 -6.86 6.37
N LEU A 41 6.00 -5.56 6.05
CA LEU A 41 5.83 -4.48 7.03
C LEU A 41 4.41 -4.48 7.62
N TRP A 42 3.39 -4.68 6.79
CA TRP A 42 2.00 -4.81 7.27
C TRP A 42 1.84 -6.02 8.19
N MET A 43 2.41 -7.17 7.83
CA MET A 43 2.33 -8.38 8.64
C MET A 43 3.07 -8.23 9.98
N ARG A 44 4.15 -7.44 10.05
CA ARG A 44 4.83 -7.12 11.32
C ARG A 44 3.88 -6.39 12.27
N ILE A 45 3.42 -5.20 11.87
CA ILE A 45 2.64 -4.32 12.74
C ILE A 45 1.21 -4.82 12.98
N TRP A 46 0.52 -5.32 11.96
CA TRP A 46 -0.92 -5.62 12.04
C TRP A 46 -1.25 -7.11 12.24
N SER A 47 -0.26 -8.00 12.15
CA SER A 47 -0.49 -9.43 12.38
C SER A 47 0.37 -10.01 13.51
N ARG A 48 1.56 -9.44 13.78
CA ARG A 48 2.49 -9.98 14.79
C ARG A 48 2.76 -9.03 15.96
N ASP A 49 2.20 -7.82 15.93
CA ASP A 49 2.44 -6.77 16.93
C ASP A 49 3.96 -6.46 17.08
N GLU A 50 4.68 -6.48 15.95
CA GLU A 50 6.13 -6.23 15.87
C GLU A 50 6.41 -4.79 15.42
N ASP A 51 7.52 -4.22 15.90
CA ASP A 51 7.99 -2.89 15.50
C ASP A 51 8.27 -2.78 13.99
N ILE A 52 8.08 -1.55 13.46
CA ILE A 52 8.42 -1.13 12.10
C ILE A 52 9.17 0.21 12.05
N THR A 53 9.62 0.74 13.20
CA THR A 53 10.24 2.07 13.29
C THR A 53 11.76 2.00 13.37
N GLU A 54 12.30 0.92 13.93
CA GLU A 54 13.73 0.68 14.03
C GLU A 54 14.29 0.14 12.71
N SER A 55 15.55 0.50 12.43
CA SER A 55 16.28 0.04 11.25
C SER A 55 16.29 -1.49 11.12
N GLN A 56 16.58 -2.19 12.22
CA GLN A 56 16.63 -3.66 12.25
C GLN A 56 15.28 -4.31 11.93
N SER A 57 14.18 -3.72 12.40
CA SER A 57 12.83 -4.18 12.10
C SER A 57 12.48 -4.07 10.62
N ILE A 58 12.88 -2.95 9.98
CA ILE A 58 12.65 -2.71 8.56
C ILE A 58 13.50 -3.67 7.71
N LEU A 59 14.78 -3.87 8.06
CA LEU A 59 15.67 -4.82 7.38
C LEU A 59 15.11 -6.24 7.45
N ALA A 60 14.66 -6.68 8.63
CA ALA A 60 14.07 -8.01 8.80
C ALA A 60 12.82 -8.22 7.91
N ALA A 61 11.97 -7.19 7.75
CA ALA A 61 10.84 -7.24 6.82
C ALA A 61 11.30 -7.34 5.36
N ALA A 62 12.31 -6.57 4.97
CA ALA A 62 12.83 -6.55 3.61
C ALA A 62 13.48 -7.89 3.22
N GLU A 63 14.29 -8.46 4.10
CA GLU A 63 14.90 -9.78 3.91
C GLU A 63 13.85 -10.88 3.80
N LYS A 64 12.84 -10.87 4.69
CA LYS A 64 11.72 -11.81 4.64
C LYS A 64 10.88 -11.68 3.35
N ALA A 65 10.81 -10.48 2.78
CA ALA A 65 10.18 -10.23 1.48
C ALA A 65 11.03 -10.74 0.30
N GLY A 66 12.26 -11.19 0.55
CA GLY A 66 13.19 -11.76 -0.44
C GLY A 66 14.25 -10.78 -0.95
N MET A 67 14.49 -9.65 -0.29
CA MET A 67 15.67 -8.81 -0.58
C MET A 67 16.93 -9.45 0.00
N SER A 68 18.06 -9.26 -0.66
CA SER A 68 19.36 -9.50 -0.02
C SER A 68 19.62 -8.46 1.07
N THR A 69 20.45 -8.81 2.05
CA THR A 69 20.87 -7.91 3.12
C THR A 69 21.52 -6.64 2.57
N GLU A 70 22.33 -6.75 1.52
CA GLU A 70 23.00 -5.63 0.87
C GLU A 70 21.99 -4.66 0.22
N GLN A 71 20.98 -5.20 -0.46
CA GLN A 71 19.91 -4.39 -1.07
C GLN A 71 19.08 -3.68 0.00
N ALA A 72 18.69 -4.40 1.06
CA ALA A 72 17.91 -3.82 2.15
C ALA A 72 18.69 -2.70 2.84
N GLN A 73 19.98 -2.91 3.10
CA GLN A 73 20.86 -1.91 3.71
C GLN A 73 21.03 -0.67 2.83
N HIS A 74 21.23 -0.85 1.52
CA HIS A 74 21.30 0.25 0.54
C HIS A 74 20.04 1.13 0.56
N PHE A 75 18.84 0.55 0.62
CA PHE A 75 17.60 1.35 0.72
C PHE A 75 17.44 2.00 2.08
N LEU A 76 17.88 1.36 3.15
CA LEU A 76 17.81 1.89 4.50
C LEU A 76 18.67 3.16 4.64
N GLU A 77 19.86 3.19 4.05
CA GLU A 77 20.73 4.37 4.07
C GLU A 77 20.10 5.58 3.36
N LYS A 78 19.25 5.31 2.36
CA LYS A 78 18.58 6.36 1.57
C LYS A 78 17.39 7.01 2.25
N ILE A 79 16.82 6.46 3.32
CA ILE A 79 15.59 6.99 3.94
C ILE A 79 15.75 8.42 4.46
N SER A 80 16.98 8.84 4.77
CA SER A 80 17.28 10.18 5.28
C SER A 80 17.56 11.21 4.19
N THR A 81 17.74 10.77 2.94
CA THR A 81 18.08 11.63 1.79
C THR A 81 16.94 12.59 1.44
N ALA A 82 17.30 13.76 0.90
CA ALA A 82 16.32 14.74 0.44
C ALA A 82 15.42 14.18 -0.66
N GLN A 83 15.98 13.36 -1.56
CA GLN A 83 15.24 12.76 -2.67
C GLN A 83 14.09 11.87 -2.18
N VAL A 84 14.36 10.97 -1.24
CA VAL A 84 13.33 10.07 -0.67
C VAL A 84 12.29 10.85 0.14
N LYS A 85 12.73 11.82 0.95
CA LYS A 85 11.83 12.69 1.72
C LYS A 85 10.88 13.47 0.82
N ASN A 86 11.41 14.08 -0.24
CA ASN A 86 10.61 14.85 -1.19
C ASN A 86 9.65 13.96 -1.97
N LYS A 87 10.10 12.78 -2.43
CA LYS A 87 9.23 11.84 -3.15
C LYS A 87 8.06 11.35 -2.30
N LEU A 88 8.28 11.05 -1.02
CA LEU A 88 7.20 10.67 -0.10
C LEU A 88 6.21 11.82 0.10
N LYS A 89 6.71 13.05 0.24
CA LYS A 89 5.88 14.25 0.35
C LYS A 89 5.05 14.46 -0.92
N GLU A 90 5.68 14.48 -2.09
CA GLU A 90 5.01 14.63 -3.40
C GLU A 90 3.91 13.59 -3.62
N THR A 91 4.17 12.34 -3.25
CA THR A 91 3.19 11.24 -3.38
C THR A 91 2.00 11.46 -2.45
N THR A 92 2.25 11.92 -1.21
CA THR A 92 1.20 12.25 -0.25
C THR A 92 0.40 13.49 -0.69
N ASP A 93 1.08 14.54 -1.15
CA ASP A 93 0.47 15.76 -1.67
C ASP A 93 -0.39 15.46 -2.91
N ALA A 94 0.03 14.54 -3.78
CA ALA A 94 -0.78 14.09 -4.91
C ALA A 94 -2.10 13.46 -4.45
N ALA A 95 -2.10 12.64 -3.40
CA ALA A 95 -3.33 12.10 -2.83
C ALA A 95 -4.24 13.22 -2.29
N CYS A 96 -3.67 14.20 -1.58
CA CYS A 96 -4.41 15.38 -1.11
C CYS A 96 -5.01 16.19 -2.28
N ASN A 97 -4.28 16.36 -3.38
CA ASN A 97 -4.76 17.04 -4.58
C ASN A 97 -5.92 16.29 -5.27
N TYR A 98 -6.02 14.97 -5.11
CA TYR A 98 -7.19 14.19 -5.52
C TYR A 98 -8.37 14.28 -4.53
N GLY A 99 -8.24 15.03 -3.43
CA GLY A 99 -9.26 15.19 -2.40
C GLY A 99 -9.22 14.11 -1.31
N ALA A 100 -8.12 13.38 -1.16
CA ALA A 100 -7.99 12.38 -0.10
C ALA A 100 -8.06 13.04 1.28
N PHE A 101 -8.92 12.50 2.15
CA PHE A 101 -9.06 12.88 3.56
C PHE A 101 -8.65 11.74 4.52
N GLY A 102 -8.23 10.60 3.98
CA GLY A 102 -7.81 9.42 4.74
C GLY A 102 -7.26 8.32 3.83
N LEU A 103 -6.91 7.19 4.43
CA LEU A 103 -6.41 6.01 3.73
C LEU A 103 -7.20 4.74 4.10
N PRO A 104 -7.29 3.74 3.21
CA PRO A 104 -6.78 3.77 1.84
C PRO A 104 -7.62 4.69 0.93
N THR A 105 -6.96 5.34 -0.02
CA THR A 105 -7.58 6.08 -1.12
C THR A 105 -7.11 5.48 -2.43
N THR A 106 -8.06 5.13 -3.30
CA THR A 106 -7.80 4.63 -4.65
C THR A 106 -8.25 5.67 -5.67
N VAL A 107 -7.39 6.00 -6.62
CA VAL A 107 -7.71 6.91 -7.74
C VAL A 107 -7.77 6.10 -9.02
N ALA A 108 -8.91 6.15 -9.71
CA ALA A 108 -9.13 5.47 -10.99
C ALA A 108 -9.31 6.50 -12.10
N HIS A 109 -8.55 6.34 -13.18
CA HIS A 109 -8.70 7.14 -14.41
C HIS A 109 -9.36 6.26 -15.47
N VAL A 110 -10.61 6.56 -15.84
CA VAL A 110 -11.42 5.76 -16.77
C VAL A 110 -12.09 6.70 -17.78
N ASP A 111 -11.90 6.45 -19.07
CA ASP A 111 -12.53 7.21 -20.17
C ASP A 111 -12.39 8.74 -20.03
N GLY A 112 -11.20 9.20 -19.65
CA GLY A 112 -10.90 10.62 -19.45
C GLY A 112 -11.47 11.24 -18.18
N LYS A 113 -12.18 10.46 -17.36
CA LYS A 113 -12.69 10.87 -16.04
C LYS A 113 -11.80 10.34 -14.93
N THR A 114 -11.74 11.09 -13.83
CA THR A 114 -11.00 10.70 -12.62
C THR A 114 -11.97 10.48 -11.48
N TYR A 115 -11.87 9.33 -10.82
CA TYR A 115 -12.67 8.94 -9.67
C TYR A 115 -11.76 8.72 -8.47
N MET A 116 -12.05 9.36 -7.34
CA MET A 116 -11.39 9.11 -6.07
C MET A 116 -12.34 8.32 -5.18
N LEU A 117 -11.87 7.17 -4.68
CA LEU A 117 -12.61 6.24 -3.84
C LEU A 117 -11.88 6.07 -2.51
N PHE A 118 -12.52 6.43 -1.42
CA PHE A 118 -12.01 6.23 -0.07
C PHE A 118 -12.54 4.92 0.53
N GLY A 119 -11.66 4.17 1.22
CA GLY A 119 -11.99 2.94 1.93
C GLY A 119 -11.67 1.66 1.15
N SER A 120 -11.60 0.54 1.88
CA SER A 120 -11.39 -0.80 1.31
C SER A 120 -12.69 -1.46 0.82
N ASP A 121 -13.85 -0.89 1.15
CA ASP A 121 -15.19 -1.40 0.83
C ASP A 121 -15.72 -0.91 -0.53
N ARG A 122 -14.94 -0.14 -1.29
CA ARG A 122 -15.32 0.43 -2.60
C ARG A 122 -14.80 -0.36 -3.82
N MET A 123 -14.25 -1.56 -3.60
CA MET A 123 -13.69 -2.36 -4.69
C MET A 123 -14.75 -2.85 -5.69
N GLU A 124 -15.99 -3.10 -5.26
CA GLU A 124 -17.10 -3.44 -6.15
C GLU A 124 -17.48 -2.26 -7.06
N LEU A 125 -17.56 -1.05 -6.49
CA LEU A 125 -17.78 0.18 -7.26
C LEU A 125 -16.64 0.43 -8.26
N LEU A 126 -15.39 0.19 -7.84
CA LEU A 126 -14.24 0.27 -8.74
C LEU A 126 -14.37 -0.73 -9.91
N ALA A 127 -14.76 -1.97 -9.65
CA ALA A 127 -14.97 -2.98 -10.70
C ALA A 127 -16.08 -2.57 -11.68
N TYR A 128 -17.16 -1.97 -11.18
CA TYR A 128 -18.22 -1.39 -12.01
C TYR A 128 -17.69 -0.26 -12.90
N LEU A 129 -16.94 0.70 -12.33
CA LEU A 129 -16.35 1.81 -13.09
C LEU A 129 -15.39 1.33 -14.18
N LEU A 130 -14.62 0.28 -13.92
CA LEU A 130 -13.68 -0.31 -14.88
C LEU A 130 -14.36 -1.19 -15.95
N GLY A 131 -15.69 -1.32 -15.94
CA GLY A 131 -16.42 -2.21 -16.84
C GLY A 131 -16.10 -3.69 -16.62
N LYS A 132 -15.53 -4.05 -15.45
CA LYS A 132 -15.20 -5.43 -15.06
C LYS A 132 -16.37 -6.14 -14.38
N PHE A 133 -17.42 -5.40 -14.05
CA PHE A 133 -18.69 -5.95 -13.60
C PHE A 133 -19.63 -6.14 -14.81
N ARG A 134 -19.93 -7.38 -15.19
CA ARG A 134 -20.97 -7.69 -16.18
C ARG A 134 -22.09 -8.42 -15.45
N ARG A 135 -23.26 -7.77 -15.32
CA ARG A 135 -24.49 -8.50 -14.99
C ARG A 135 -24.97 -9.18 -16.25
N GLU A 136 -25.04 -10.50 -16.26
CA GLU A 136 -25.86 -11.22 -17.24
C GLU A 136 -27.34 -10.98 -16.93
N VAL A 137 -28.15 -10.99 -17.99
CA VAL A 137 -29.58 -10.58 -17.96
C VAL A 137 -30.46 -11.58 -17.19
N ASP A 138 -29.89 -12.69 -16.73
CA ASP A 138 -30.58 -13.81 -16.09
C ASP A 138 -30.54 -13.77 -14.55
N GLY A 139 -29.98 -12.72 -13.95
CA GLY A 139 -29.93 -12.56 -12.50
C GLY A 139 -28.88 -13.45 -11.82
N SER A 140 -28.05 -14.16 -12.59
CA SER A 140 -26.89 -14.87 -12.05
C SER A 140 -25.68 -13.93 -11.97
N CYS A 141 -25.08 -13.83 -10.79
CA CYS A 141 -23.86 -13.05 -10.58
C CYS A 141 -22.67 -13.98 -10.80
N THR A 142 -22.18 -14.08 -12.04
CA THR A 142 -20.97 -14.84 -12.34
C THR A 142 -19.77 -13.91 -12.47
N TYR A 143 -18.72 -14.19 -11.69
CA TYR A 143 -17.42 -13.54 -11.85
C TYR A 143 -16.79 -14.07 -13.14
N SER A 144 -16.60 -13.21 -14.15
CA SER A 144 -15.79 -13.59 -15.31
C SER A 144 -14.33 -13.72 -14.85
N PRO A 145 -13.61 -14.82 -15.15
CA PRO A 145 -12.21 -14.98 -14.78
C PRO A 145 -11.40 -13.80 -15.32
N ILE A 146 -10.57 -13.20 -14.47
CA ILE A 146 -9.66 -12.12 -14.83
C ILE A 146 -8.65 -12.68 -15.83
N SER A 147 -8.99 -12.65 -17.12
CA SER A 147 -8.01 -12.77 -18.19
C SER A 147 -7.54 -11.36 -18.56
N GLN A 148 -6.22 -11.20 -18.48
CA GLN A 148 -5.40 -10.07 -18.94
C GLN A 148 -5.18 -8.92 -17.95
N THR A 149 -4.10 -9.11 -17.19
CA THR A 149 -3.06 -8.13 -16.83
C THR A 149 -3.53 -6.73 -16.43
N LEU A 150 -3.83 -6.57 -15.14
CA LEU A 150 -3.71 -5.29 -14.45
C LEU A 150 -2.24 -4.84 -14.50
N ARG A 151 -1.88 -4.04 -15.51
CA ARG A 151 -0.72 -3.16 -15.37
C ARG A 151 -1.16 -2.02 -14.47
N PHE A 152 -0.80 -2.10 -13.19
CA PHE A 152 -0.71 -0.90 -12.36
C PHE A 152 0.24 0.06 -13.08
N LEU A 153 -0.32 1.16 -13.60
CA LEU A 153 0.45 2.26 -14.15
C LEU A 153 1.29 2.85 -13.02
N LYS A 154 2.52 2.34 -12.89
CA LYS A 154 3.63 3.11 -12.33
C LYS A 154 3.79 4.32 -13.24
N LYS A 155 3.45 5.49 -12.72
CA LYS A 155 4.03 6.76 -13.17
C LYS A 155 5.32 7.00 -12.42
#